data_AF-A2EGS6-F1
#
_entry.id   AF-A2EGS6-F1
#
_cell.length_a   1.000
_cell.length_b   1.000
_cell.length_c   1.000
_cell.angle_alpha   90.00
_cell.angle_beta   90.00
_cell.angle_gamma   90.00
#
_symmetry.space_group_name_H-M   'P 1'
#
loop_
_entity.id
_entity.type
_entity.pdbx_description
1 polymer ?
#
loop_
_entity_poly.entity_id
_entity_poly.type
_entity_poly.pdbx_seq_one_letter_code
_entity_poly.pdbx_strand_id
1 'polypeptide(L)'
;MVDFKHQLMHDNISMLFFVFWIMWTFFYIYNVILFFKNRKSVYIQKRLPWLIFMSSIGQYLMICSLTFKIIVTPKQFPNIVDHWYLWLLMPTHFAPYPIRAFNFILTYYIAKNRPTDESDQVDEETKEKFSCVSLLHWLARHPKFLRHKAFFIYSCIIQGIAFIIGVIRQITVKSNLPRAENVGEGVQQLSYIMFLLIVTVVSIFLWICVHKLKSINDNLKINAELITIGILWIILFLPFIGTGWLSLKGYIPWDRLSPIFCVVLCVISFLVSFGMPVHMAIVQPKDIKLGTKILDSLESILADERASELLISYLERQCCVDNYYFLKRVKEYQQITNPDELNERYEKIIKEFINSDSVSHINISDQMTKKLLKERSDGVKPSSHSFNEPYQEINKVTAQNIAFGFKDDPAVRKYARQLNAQSLETGD
;
A
#
# COMPACT_ATOMS: atom_id res chain seq x y z
N MET A 1 37.47 6.07 -22.51
CA MET A 1 36.22 6.66 -22.00
C MET A 1 35.36 6.95 -23.20
N VAL A 2 34.18 6.35 -23.27
CA VAL A 2 33.32 6.47 -24.45
C VAL A 2 32.82 7.90 -24.55
N ASP A 3 32.82 8.47 -25.75
CA ASP A 3 32.23 9.79 -25.97
C ASP A 3 30.69 9.67 -25.88
N PHE A 4 30.17 9.90 -24.68
CA PHE A 4 28.73 9.90 -24.39
C PHE A 4 27.97 10.81 -25.35
N LYS A 5 28.56 11.95 -25.74
CA LYS A 5 27.97 12.87 -26.72
C LYS A 5 27.85 12.20 -28.08
N HIS A 6 28.90 11.51 -28.53
CA HIS A 6 28.87 10.79 -29.79
C HIS A 6 27.78 9.71 -29.81
N GLN A 7 27.67 8.89 -28.76
CA GLN A 7 26.61 7.87 -28.66
C GLN A 7 25.21 8.50 -28.68
N LEU A 8 24.99 9.56 -27.91
CA LEU A 8 23.70 10.21 -27.85
C LEU A 8 23.28 10.82 -29.19
N MET A 9 24.22 11.41 -29.94
CA MET A 9 23.95 12.12 -31.18
C MET A 9 23.78 11.20 -32.40
N HIS A 10 24.41 10.02 -32.41
CA HIS A 10 24.46 9.14 -33.58
C HIS A 10 23.62 7.86 -33.46
N ASP A 11 23.06 7.58 -32.29
CA ASP A 11 22.22 6.40 -32.08
C ASP A 11 20.80 6.76 -31.61
N ASN A 12 19.84 6.52 -32.52
CA ASN A 12 18.44 6.83 -32.33
C ASN A 12 17.83 6.18 -31.08
N ILE A 13 18.28 4.97 -30.71
CA ILE A 13 17.77 4.28 -29.51
C ILE A 13 18.26 5.01 -28.25
N SER A 14 19.53 5.40 -28.22
CA SER A 14 20.08 6.17 -27.10
C SER A 14 19.36 7.51 -26.91
N MET A 15 19.15 8.25 -28.00
CA MET A 15 18.43 9.52 -27.95
C MET A 15 16.97 9.33 -27.49
N LEU A 16 16.27 8.32 -28.00
CA LEU A 16 14.89 7.99 -27.59
C LEU A 16 14.82 7.73 -26.08
N PHE A 17 15.69 6.87 -25.56
CA PHE A 17 15.68 6.53 -24.14
C PHE A 17 16.13 7.69 -23.25
N PHE A 18 17.04 8.55 -23.71
CA PHE A 18 17.41 9.75 -22.99
C PHE A 18 16.24 10.73 -22.87
N VAL A 19 15.54 11.02 -23.96
CA VAL A 19 14.34 11.88 -23.96
C VAL A 19 13.24 11.25 -23.09
N PHE A 20 13.02 9.93 -23.22
CA PHE A 20 12.10 9.19 -22.36
C PHE A 20 12.44 9.36 -20.88
N TRP A 21 13.71 9.22 -20.49
CA TRP A 21 14.15 9.37 -19.10
C TRP A 21 13.91 10.77 -18.54
N ILE A 22 14.11 11.82 -19.34
CA ILE A 22 13.81 13.20 -18.95
C ILE A 22 12.30 13.34 -18.67
N MET A 23 11.45 12.94 -19.62
CA MET A 23 10.00 13.02 -19.46
C MET A 23 9.51 12.19 -18.27
N TRP A 24 10.05 10.98 -18.11
CA TRP A 24 9.73 10.10 -17.01
C TRP A 24 10.14 10.69 -15.66
N THR A 25 11.28 11.37 -15.58
CA THR A 25 11.73 12.06 -14.37
C THR A 25 10.75 13.17 -13.96
N PHE A 26 10.30 14.00 -14.89
CA PHE A 26 9.28 15.00 -14.60
C PHE A 26 7.95 14.36 -14.16
N PHE A 27 7.50 13.30 -14.84
CA PHE A 27 6.31 12.56 -14.47
C PHE A 27 6.41 11.93 -13.07
N TYR A 28 7.56 11.35 -12.73
CA TYR A 28 7.83 10.78 -11.42
C TYR A 28 7.76 11.85 -10.33
N ILE A 29 8.47 12.97 -10.50
CA ILE A 29 8.47 14.10 -9.56
C ILE A 29 7.03 14.62 -9.34
N TYR A 30 6.28 14.82 -10.42
CA TYR A 30 4.88 15.25 -10.35
C TYR A 30 4.02 14.30 -9.50
N ASN A 31 4.13 12.98 -9.73
CA ASN A 31 3.41 11.98 -8.94
C ASN A 31 3.87 11.94 -7.47
N VAL A 32 5.16 12.17 -7.18
CA VAL A 32 5.67 12.26 -5.81
C VAL A 32 5.09 13.47 -5.08
N ILE A 33 5.00 14.63 -5.72
CA ILE A 33 4.36 15.82 -5.15
C ILE A 33 2.89 15.54 -4.84
N LEU A 34 2.16 14.95 -5.79
CA LEU A 34 0.76 14.57 -5.61
C LEU A 34 0.57 13.52 -4.51
N PHE A 35 1.48 12.54 -4.42
CA PHE A 35 1.49 11.54 -3.38
C PHE A 35 1.59 12.18 -1.99
N PHE A 36 2.54 13.10 -1.77
CA PHE A 36 2.68 13.75 -0.47
C PHE A 36 1.50 14.66 -0.13
N LYS A 37 0.94 15.37 -1.13
CA LYS A 37 -0.26 16.20 -0.96
C LYS A 37 -1.48 15.37 -0.54
N ASN A 38 -1.63 14.16 -1.10
CA ASN A 38 -2.80 13.30 -0.89
C ASN A 38 -2.52 12.08 0.00
N ARG A 39 -1.37 12.04 0.69
CA ARG A 39 -0.92 10.84 1.44
C ARG A 39 -1.90 10.36 2.51
N LYS A 40 -2.80 11.23 2.97
CA LYS A 40 -3.83 10.92 3.98
C LYS A 40 -5.05 10.19 3.38
N SER A 41 -5.18 10.13 2.06
CA SER A 41 -6.27 9.42 1.39
C SER A 41 -6.25 7.93 1.75
N VAL A 42 -7.45 7.35 1.90
CA VAL A 42 -7.63 5.92 2.21
C VAL A 42 -6.94 5.02 1.18
N TYR A 43 -6.96 5.40 -0.10
CA TYR A 43 -6.32 4.65 -1.19
C TYR A 43 -4.80 4.51 -1.01
N ILE A 44 -4.15 5.51 -0.42
CA ILE A 44 -2.70 5.53 -0.14
C ILE A 44 -2.40 4.93 1.24
N GLN A 45 -3.14 5.31 2.28
CA GLN A 45 -2.92 4.87 3.66
C GLN A 45 -3.00 3.35 3.81
N LYS A 46 -4.00 2.71 3.17
CA LYS A 46 -4.15 1.26 3.23
C LYS A 46 -2.99 0.52 2.59
N ARG A 47 -2.29 1.14 1.64
CA ARG A 47 -1.13 0.56 0.94
C ARG A 47 0.20 0.71 1.66
N LEU A 48 0.21 1.14 2.92
CA LEU A 48 1.44 1.43 3.67
C LEU A 48 2.27 2.48 2.92
N PRO A 49 1.96 3.79 3.08
CA PRO A 49 2.47 4.87 2.22
C PRO A 49 4.00 4.83 2.03
N TRP A 50 4.74 4.58 3.10
CA TRP A 50 6.20 4.53 3.05
C TRP A 50 6.74 3.35 2.23
N LEU A 51 6.05 2.20 2.20
CA LEU A 51 6.44 1.06 1.39
C LEU A 51 6.17 1.27 -0.09
N ILE A 52 5.01 1.83 -0.47
CA ILE A 52 4.78 2.15 -1.88
C ILE A 52 5.70 3.26 -2.38
N PHE A 53 6.02 4.24 -1.53
CA PHE A 53 6.99 5.28 -1.86
C PHE A 53 8.41 4.71 -1.99
N MET A 54 8.81 3.81 -1.09
CA MET A 54 10.10 3.12 -1.19
C MET A 54 10.20 2.27 -2.46
N SER A 55 9.15 1.51 -2.80
CA SER A 55 9.09 0.76 -4.06
C SER A 55 9.22 1.69 -5.27
N SER A 56 8.56 2.84 -5.25
CA SER A 56 8.61 3.79 -6.35
C SER A 56 9.98 4.44 -6.52
N ILE A 57 10.70 4.71 -5.43
CA ILE A 57 12.12 5.10 -5.47
C ILE A 57 12.95 3.99 -6.14
N GLY A 58 12.78 2.74 -5.70
CA GLY A 58 13.47 1.59 -6.29
C GLY A 58 13.23 1.49 -7.80
N GLN A 59 11.98 1.60 -8.24
CA GLN A 59 11.60 1.61 -9.67
C GLN A 59 12.25 2.75 -10.43
N TYR A 60 12.22 3.98 -9.88
CA TYR A 60 12.84 5.13 -10.52
C TYR A 60 14.35 4.95 -10.69
N LEU A 61 15.05 4.48 -9.64
CA LEU A 61 16.48 4.22 -9.71
C LEU A 61 16.82 3.08 -10.67
N MET A 62 16.01 2.03 -10.71
CA MET A 62 16.14 0.94 -11.69
C MET A 62 15.98 1.47 -13.12
N ILE A 63 14.95 2.28 -13.40
CA ILE A 63 14.74 2.91 -14.71
C ILE A 63 15.95 3.78 -15.07
N CYS A 64 16.42 4.63 -14.16
CA CYS A 64 17.61 5.44 -14.39
C CYS A 64 18.80 4.57 -14.79
N SER A 65 19.15 3.58 -13.95
CA SER A 65 20.28 2.67 -14.20
C SER A 65 20.16 1.97 -15.56
N LEU A 66 18.99 1.43 -15.89
CA LEU A 66 18.77 0.68 -17.13
C LEU A 66 18.75 1.59 -18.36
N THR A 67 18.16 2.78 -18.27
CA THR A 67 18.18 3.77 -19.36
C THR A 67 19.62 4.18 -19.66
N PHE A 68 20.42 4.50 -18.63
CA PHE A 68 21.83 4.82 -18.86
C PHE A 68 22.61 3.63 -19.42
N LYS A 69 22.29 2.39 -19.01
CA LYS A 69 22.84 1.16 -19.61
C LYS A 69 22.47 0.98 -21.09
N ILE A 70 21.25 1.37 -21.48
CA ILE A 70 20.83 1.37 -22.89
C ILE A 70 21.63 2.42 -23.68
N ILE A 71 21.77 3.64 -23.14
CA ILE A 71 22.47 4.76 -23.78
C ILE A 71 23.96 4.42 -23.98
N VAL A 72 24.66 4.01 -22.92
CA VAL A 72 26.10 3.74 -23.03
C VAL A 72 26.43 2.38 -23.62
N THR A 73 25.43 1.52 -23.84
CA THR A 73 25.53 0.08 -24.14
C THR A 73 25.94 -0.80 -22.95
N PRO A 74 25.39 -2.01 -22.83
CA PRO A 74 25.79 -2.98 -21.80
C PRO A 74 27.29 -3.27 -21.73
N LYS A 75 27.97 -3.33 -22.89
CA LYS A 75 29.42 -3.59 -22.97
C LYS A 75 30.29 -2.46 -22.44
N GLN A 76 29.73 -1.27 -22.22
CA GLN A 76 30.47 -0.12 -21.71
C GLN A 76 29.86 0.39 -20.41
N PHE A 77 28.87 -0.33 -19.88
CA PHE A 77 28.22 0.04 -18.64
C PHE A 77 29.08 -0.38 -17.43
N PRO A 78 29.19 0.47 -16.38
CA PRO A 78 30.01 0.13 -15.23
C PRO A 78 29.43 -1.05 -14.43
N ASN A 79 30.22 -2.11 -14.26
CA ASN A 79 29.81 -3.30 -13.51
C ASN A 79 29.38 -3.00 -12.07
N ILE A 80 29.99 -2.01 -11.43
CA ILE A 80 29.61 -1.58 -10.08
C ILE A 80 28.13 -1.15 -10.01
N VAL A 81 27.61 -0.55 -11.08
CA VAL A 81 26.20 -0.12 -11.14
C VAL A 81 25.30 -1.34 -11.33
N ASP A 82 25.66 -2.29 -12.19
CA ASP A 82 24.94 -3.57 -12.32
C ASP A 82 24.94 -4.40 -11.03
N HIS A 83 26.04 -4.37 -10.28
CA HIS A 83 26.15 -5.01 -8.98
C HIS A 83 25.17 -4.39 -7.98
N TRP A 84 25.16 -3.07 -7.84
CA TRP A 84 24.23 -2.38 -6.93
C TRP A 84 22.78 -2.39 -7.42
N TYR A 85 22.57 -2.53 -8.73
CA TYR A 85 21.25 -2.77 -9.29
C TYR A 85 20.62 -4.05 -8.68
N LEU A 86 21.38 -5.13 -8.57
CA LEU A 86 20.92 -6.39 -7.96
C LEU A 86 20.76 -6.28 -6.44
N TRP A 87 21.72 -5.68 -5.74
CA TRP A 87 21.78 -5.76 -4.27
C TRP A 87 21.13 -4.60 -3.51
N LEU A 88 20.78 -3.51 -4.22
CA LEU A 88 20.13 -2.36 -3.63
C LEU A 88 18.85 -1.98 -4.39
N LEU A 89 18.97 -1.62 -5.68
CA LEU A 89 17.85 -1.04 -6.42
C LEU A 89 16.67 -2.01 -6.54
N MET A 90 16.98 -3.27 -6.86
CA MET A 90 15.99 -4.33 -6.98
C MET A 90 15.32 -4.65 -5.62
N PRO A 91 16.04 -4.96 -4.53
CA PRO A 91 15.43 -5.12 -3.21
C PRO A 91 14.54 -3.95 -2.79
N THR A 92 14.96 -2.71 -3.05
CA THR A 92 14.16 -1.50 -2.77
C THR A 92 12.83 -1.49 -3.53
N HIS A 93 12.81 -1.98 -4.77
CA HIS A 93 11.58 -2.14 -5.55
C HIS A 93 10.73 -3.35 -5.10
N PHE A 94 11.32 -4.54 -5.02
CA PHE A 94 10.56 -5.79 -4.90
C PHE A 94 10.17 -6.14 -3.46
N ALA A 95 11.02 -5.86 -2.46
CA ALA A 95 10.75 -6.24 -1.07
C ALA A 95 9.45 -5.63 -0.49
N PRO A 96 9.06 -4.38 -0.84
CA PRO A 96 7.79 -3.82 -0.40
C PRO A 96 6.54 -4.64 -0.78
N TYR A 97 6.48 -5.32 -1.93
CA TYR A 97 5.27 -6.05 -2.36
C TYR A 97 4.84 -7.18 -1.43
N PRO A 98 5.69 -8.19 -1.12
CA PRO A 98 5.31 -9.27 -0.23
C PRO A 98 4.98 -8.73 1.18
N ILE A 99 5.71 -7.72 1.65
CA ILE A 99 5.48 -7.13 2.98
C ILE A 99 4.10 -6.44 3.04
N ARG A 100 3.74 -5.68 2.00
CA ARG A 100 2.40 -5.06 1.89
C ARG A 100 1.32 -6.12 1.85
N ALA A 101 1.48 -7.14 1.00
CA ALA A 101 0.51 -8.21 0.85
C ALA A 101 0.31 -8.98 2.17
N PHE A 102 1.39 -9.24 2.91
CA PHE A 102 1.35 -9.85 4.23
C PHE A 102 0.60 -8.97 5.26
N ASN A 103 0.89 -7.67 5.29
CA ASN A 103 0.15 -6.72 6.15
C ASN A 103 -1.36 -6.73 5.88
N PHE A 104 -1.76 -6.75 4.61
CA PHE A 104 -3.17 -6.79 4.24
C PHE A 104 -3.88 -8.04 4.78
N ILE A 105 -3.27 -9.20 4.58
CA ILE A 105 -3.80 -10.47 5.09
C ILE A 105 -3.94 -10.42 6.61
N LEU A 106 -2.90 -9.96 7.29
CA LEU A 106 -2.86 -9.88 8.73
C LEU A 106 -3.92 -8.93 9.29
N THR A 107 -4.04 -7.74 8.71
CA THR A 107 -5.03 -6.74 9.10
C THR A 107 -6.46 -7.26 8.88
N TYR A 108 -6.71 -7.92 7.74
CA TYR A 108 -8.01 -8.51 7.44
C TYR A 108 -8.40 -9.59 8.45
N TYR A 109 -7.49 -10.53 8.73
CA TYR A 109 -7.78 -11.59 9.69
C TYR A 109 -7.98 -11.06 11.11
N ILE A 110 -7.23 -10.03 11.53
CA ILE A 110 -7.42 -9.40 12.84
C ILE A 110 -8.76 -8.67 12.90
N ALA A 111 -9.14 -7.92 11.85
CA ALA A 111 -10.41 -7.21 11.80
C ALA A 111 -11.60 -8.18 11.82
N LYS A 112 -11.55 -9.25 11.01
CA LYS A 112 -12.59 -10.27 10.92
C LYS A 112 -12.80 -11.04 12.24
N ASN A 113 -11.74 -11.22 13.00
CA ASN A 113 -11.73 -12.00 14.22
C ASN A 113 -11.77 -11.13 15.48
N ARG A 114 -12.08 -9.84 15.36
CA ARG A 114 -12.21 -8.97 16.53
C ARG A 114 -13.48 -9.36 17.28
N PRO A 115 -13.41 -9.67 18.59
CA PRO A 115 -14.62 -9.83 19.40
C PRO A 115 -15.39 -8.51 19.38
N THR A 116 -16.63 -8.54 18.92
CA THR A 116 -17.57 -7.43 19.10
C THR A 116 -17.93 -7.38 20.58
N ASP A 117 -17.74 -6.22 21.21
CA ASP A 117 -18.03 -6.00 22.65
C ASP A 117 -19.47 -6.36 23.07
N GLU A 118 -20.39 -6.57 22.13
CA GLU A 118 -21.78 -6.95 22.39
C GLU A 118 -21.99 -8.48 22.52
N SER A 119 -20.97 -9.30 22.26
CA SER A 119 -21.02 -10.75 22.40
C SER A 119 -20.02 -11.25 23.44
N ASP A 120 -20.26 -10.96 24.72
CA ASP A 120 -19.52 -11.58 25.83
C ASP A 120 -19.72 -13.12 25.90
N GLN A 121 -20.63 -13.66 25.10
CA GLN A 121 -20.76 -15.09 24.82
C GLN A 121 -19.97 -15.47 23.56
N VAL A 122 -18.65 -15.44 23.66
CA VAL A 122 -17.79 -16.10 22.66
C VAL A 122 -17.93 -17.60 22.89
N ASP A 123 -18.72 -18.27 22.04
CA ASP A 123 -18.87 -19.74 22.02
C ASP A 123 -17.49 -20.41 22.11
N GLU A 124 -17.39 -21.47 22.93
CA GLU A 124 -16.15 -22.24 23.10
C GLU A 124 -15.60 -22.77 21.77
N GLU A 125 -16.47 -23.04 20.79
CA GLU A 125 -16.11 -23.45 19.44
C GLU A 125 -15.30 -22.37 18.69
N THR A 126 -15.59 -21.09 18.96
CA THR A 126 -14.82 -19.96 18.42
C THR A 126 -13.46 -19.87 19.10
N LYS A 127 -13.37 -20.08 20.43
CA LYS A 127 -12.08 -20.14 21.14
C LYS A 127 -11.18 -21.27 20.63
N GLU A 128 -11.75 -22.42 20.31
CA GLU A 128 -10.99 -23.58 19.82
C GLU A 128 -10.44 -23.34 18.41
N LYS A 129 -11.23 -22.72 17.51
CA LYS A 129 -10.78 -22.30 16.17
C LYS A 129 -9.69 -21.22 16.23
N PHE A 130 -9.70 -20.38 17.26
CA PHE A 130 -8.65 -19.39 17.54
C PHE A 130 -7.35 -20.00 18.09
N SER A 131 -7.41 -21.15 18.77
CA SER A 131 -6.21 -21.83 19.32
C SER A 131 -5.19 -22.20 18.24
N CYS A 132 -5.67 -22.44 17.00
CA CYS A 132 -4.85 -22.86 15.88
C CYS A 132 -4.01 -21.72 15.26
N VAL A 133 -4.16 -20.47 15.72
CA VAL A 133 -3.27 -19.38 15.29
C VAL A 133 -2.78 -18.54 16.48
N SER A 134 -2.09 -19.22 17.41
CA SER A 134 -1.30 -18.61 18.48
C SER A 134 -0.56 -17.33 18.05
N LEU A 135 0.00 -17.32 16.83
CA LEU A 135 0.70 -16.17 16.28
C LEU A 135 -0.21 -14.95 16.01
N LEU A 136 -1.42 -15.12 15.47
CA LEU A 136 -2.33 -14.00 15.19
C LEU A 136 -2.81 -13.36 16.50
N HIS A 137 -3.12 -14.18 17.50
CA HIS A 137 -3.52 -13.69 18.82
C HIS A 137 -2.38 -12.95 19.52
N TRP A 138 -1.16 -13.50 19.42
CA TRP A 138 0.03 -12.83 19.92
C TRP A 138 0.28 -11.49 19.21
N LEU A 139 0.17 -11.45 17.88
CA LEU A 139 0.32 -10.22 17.09
C LEU A 139 -0.75 -9.18 17.45
N ALA A 140 -2.00 -9.60 17.65
CA ALA A 140 -3.08 -8.72 18.09
C ALA A 140 -2.81 -8.12 19.49
N ARG A 141 -2.19 -8.88 20.40
CA ARG A 141 -1.74 -8.40 21.72
C ARG A 141 -0.51 -7.49 21.66
N HIS A 142 0.21 -7.48 20.54
CA HIS A 142 1.41 -6.66 20.34
C HIS A 142 1.27 -5.74 19.13
N PRO A 143 0.37 -4.73 19.19
CA PRO A 143 0.04 -3.85 18.07
C PRO A 143 1.24 -3.08 17.51
N LYS A 144 2.31 -2.92 18.30
CA LYS A 144 3.58 -2.32 17.84
C LYS A 144 4.15 -3.01 16.59
N PHE A 145 3.94 -4.32 16.42
CA PHE A 145 4.44 -5.08 15.26
C PHE A 145 3.52 -4.99 14.04
N LEU A 146 2.31 -4.48 14.22
CA LEU A 146 1.29 -4.30 13.17
C LEU A 146 1.27 -2.90 12.60
N ARG A 147 2.06 -1.97 13.15
CA ARG A 147 2.07 -0.58 12.70
C ARG A 147 2.70 -0.46 11.32
N HIS A 148 2.25 0.55 10.56
CA HIS A 148 2.83 0.88 9.27
C HIS A 148 4.36 1.08 9.34
N LYS A 149 4.86 1.67 10.43
CA LYS A 149 6.29 1.86 10.69
C LYS A 149 7.04 0.53 10.88
N ALA A 150 6.41 -0.48 11.50
CA ALA A 150 7.02 -1.78 11.70
C ALA A 150 7.23 -2.50 10.36
N PHE A 151 6.22 -2.51 9.48
CA PHE A 151 6.36 -3.07 8.14
C PHE A 151 7.40 -2.34 7.28
N PHE A 152 7.52 -1.02 7.44
CA PHE A 152 8.62 -0.27 6.83
C PHE A 152 9.98 -0.77 7.34
N ILE A 153 10.15 -0.92 8.66
CA ILE A 153 11.38 -1.46 9.26
C ILE A 153 11.67 -2.88 8.76
N TYR A 154 10.67 -3.76 8.67
CA TYR A 154 10.85 -5.11 8.12
C TYR A 154 11.38 -5.07 6.69
N SER A 155 10.91 -4.13 5.87
CA SER A 155 11.43 -3.92 4.52
C SER A 155 12.87 -3.42 4.54
N CYS A 156 13.20 -2.47 5.41
CA CYS A 156 14.56 -1.99 5.59
C CYS A 156 15.51 -3.10 6.06
N ILE A 157 15.06 -4.03 6.91
CA ILE A 157 15.87 -5.18 7.35
C ILE A 157 16.19 -6.09 6.15
N ILE A 158 15.18 -6.46 5.35
CA ILE A 158 15.39 -7.30 4.15
C ILE A 158 16.35 -6.62 3.18
N GLN A 159 16.19 -5.32 2.95
CA GLN A 159 17.09 -4.54 2.09
C GLN A 159 18.48 -4.40 2.69
N GLY A 160 18.60 -4.25 4.01
CA GLY A 160 19.88 -4.20 4.72
C GLY A 160 20.66 -5.51 4.58
N ILE A 161 19.98 -6.66 4.65
CA ILE A 161 20.59 -7.98 4.40
C ILE A 161 21.12 -8.05 2.95
N ALA A 162 20.29 -7.67 1.96
CA ALA A 162 20.72 -7.66 0.56
C ALA A 162 21.90 -6.71 0.32
N PHE A 163 21.88 -5.53 0.95
CA PHE A 163 22.96 -4.55 0.89
C PHE A 163 24.27 -5.11 1.48
N ILE A 164 24.22 -5.74 2.66
CA ILE A 164 25.39 -6.37 3.29
C ILE A 164 25.98 -7.46 2.38
N ILE A 165 25.14 -8.31 1.79
CA ILE A 165 25.59 -9.32 0.80
C ILE A 165 26.25 -8.63 -0.40
N GLY A 166 25.66 -7.53 -0.87
CA GLY A 166 26.23 -6.68 -1.91
C GLY A 166 27.63 -6.16 -1.56
N VAL A 167 27.82 -5.61 -0.36
CA VAL A 167 29.14 -5.14 0.12
C VAL A 167 30.14 -6.29 0.15
N ILE A 168 29.79 -7.42 0.76
CA ILE A 168 30.67 -8.60 0.83
C ILE A 168 31.07 -9.07 -0.57
N ARG A 169 30.11 -9.16 -1.50
CA ARG A 169 30.38 -9.53 -2.90
C ARG A 169 31.21 -8.50 -3.65
N GLN A 170 31.07 -7.21 -3.35
CA GLN A 170 31.88 -6.18 -3.97
C GLN A 170 33.35 -6.30 -3.56
N ILE A 171 33.60 -6.64 -2.28
CA ILE A 171 34.95 -6.80 -1.73
C ILE A 171 35.60 -8.11 -2.22
N THR A 172 34.83 -9.19 -2.25
CA THR A 172 35.34 -10.54 -2.57
C THR A 172 35.52 -10.79 -4.08
N VAL A 173 34.71 -10.16 -4.94
CA VAL A 173 34.74 -10.38 -6.39
C VAL A 173 35.34 -9.17 -7.09
N LYS A 174 36.57 -9.31 -7.61
CA LYS A 174 37.33 -8.21 -8.23
C LYS A 174 36.60 -7.52 -9.39
N SER A 175 35.78 -8.24 -10.17
CA SER A 175 34.98 -7.70 -11.28
C SER A 175 33.93 -6.66 -10.87
N ASN A 176 33.56 -6.62 -9.58
CA ASN A 176 32.58 -5.69 -9.05
C ASN A 176 33.20 -4.35 -8.59
N LEU A 177 34.53 -4.25 -8.60
CA LEU A 177 35.24 -3.02 -8.24
C LEU A 177 35.11 -1.97 -9.35
N PRO A 178 35.10 -0.67 -9.01
CA PRO A 178 34.97 0.43 -9.98
C PRO A 178 36.30 0.67 -10.71
N ARG A 179 36.73 -0.29 -11.53
CA ARG A 179 37.95 -0.19 -12.33
C ARG A 179 37.60 -0.17 -13.81
N ALA A 180 38.39 0.55 -14.60
CA ALA A 180 38.19 0.64 -16.05
C ALA A 180 38.27 -0.73 -16.74
N GLU A 181 39.11 -1.63 -16.24
CA GLU A 181 39.27 -3.02 -16.72
C GLU A 181 38.00 -3.88 -16.53
N ASN A 182 37.15 -3.51 -15.57
CA ASN A 182 35.92 -4.23 -15.24
C ASN A 182 34.69 -3.67 -15.98
N VAL A 183 34.85 -2.74 -16.92
CA VAL A 183 33.69 -2.19 -17.64
C VAL A 183 33.19 -3.23 -18.63
N GLY A 184 31.88 -3.50 -18.62
CA GLY A 184 31.27 -4.38 -19.61
C GLY A 184 31.47 -5.88 -19.41
N GLU A 185 32.17 -6.33 -18.36
CA GLU A 185 32.12 -7.77 -18.00
C GLU A 185 30.71 -8.18 -17.57
N GLY A 186 29.86 -7.18 -17.31
CA GLY A 186 28.41 -7.28 -17.30
C GLY A 186 27.83 -7.97 -16.08
N VAL A 187 26.52 -8.17 -16.15
CA VAL A 187 25.76 -9.03 -15.25
C VAL A 187 26.23 -10.45 -15.48
N GLN A 188 27.06 -10.99 -14.58
CA GLN A 188 27.50 -12.39 -14.65
C GLN A 188 26.29 -13.33 -14.75
N GLN A 189 26.46 -14.52 -15.35
CA GLN A 189 25.40 -15.55 -15.39
C GLN A 189 24.76 -15.79 -14.02
N LEU A 190 25.58 -15.76 -12.96
CA LEU A 190 25.13 -15.87 -11.57
C LEU A 190 24.09 -14.81 -11.20
N SER A 191 24.22 -13.57 -11.67
CA SER A 191 23.27 -12.51 -11.37
C SER A 191 21.90 -12.76 -12.03
N TYR A 192 21.85 -13.32 -13.25
CA TYR A 192 20.59 -13.76 -13.86
C TYR A 192 19.94 -14.93 -13.12
N ILE A 193 20.74 -15.88 -12.62
CA ILE A 193 20.26 -16.97 -11.76
C ILE A 193 19.67 -16.40 -10.47
N MET A 194 20.36 -15.44 -9.83
CA MET A 194 19.88 -14.79 -8.62
C MET A 194 18.60 -13.99 -8.88
N PHE A 195 18.50 -13.29 -10.02
CA PHE A 195 17.27 -12.60 -10.43
C PHE A 195 16.10 -13.58 -10.57
N LEU A 196 16.31 -14.70 -11.25
CA LEU A 196 15.29 -15.73 -11.40
C LEU A 196 14.84 -16.25 -10.03
N LEU A 197 15.80 -16.61 -9.16
CA LEU A 197 15.50 -17.11 -7.81
C LEU A 197 14.70 -16.11 -6.98
N ILE A 198 15.14 -14.84 -6.92
CA ILE A 198 14.46 -13.78 -6.17
C ILE A 198 13.05 -13.59 -6.70
N VAL A 199 12.87 -13.44 -8.02
CA VAL A 199 11.55 -13.23 -8.60
C VAL A 199 10.66 -14.44 -8.42
N THR A 200 11.16 -15.67 -8.54
CA THR A 200 10.39 -16.89 -8.26
C THR A 200 9.90 -16.91 -6.81
N VAL A 201 10.78 -16.67 -5.83
CA VAL A 201 10.41 -16.66 -4.40
C VAL A 201 9.37 -15.58 -4.10
N VAL A 202 9.60 -14.34 -4.58
CA VAL A 202 8.65 -13.24 -4.36
C VAL A 202 7.33 -13.51 -5.10
N SER A 203 7.36 -14.11 -6.29
CA SER A 203 6.15 -14.46 -7.06
C SER A 203 5.32 -15.53 -6.36
N ILE A 204 5.95 -16.59 -5.82
CA ILE A 204 5.25 -17.63 -5.04
C ILE A 204 4.54 -16.97 -3.86
N PHE A 205 5.25 -16.13 -3.11
CA PHE A 205 4.66 -15.43 -1.97
C PHE A 205 3.51 -14.51 -2.39
N LEU A 206 3.69 -13.73 -3.47
CA LEU A 206 2.68 -12.85 -4.03
C LEU A 206 1.41 -13.63 -4.41
N TRP A 207 1.54 -14.77 -5.08
CA TRP A 207 0.40 -15.59 -5.50
C TRP A 207 -0.32 -16.25 -4.33
N ILE A 208 0.42 -16.69 -3.30
CA ILE A 208 -0.19 -17.12 -2.02
C ILE A 208 -1.03 -16.00 -1.43
N CYS A 209 -0.51 -14.77 -1.44
CA CYS A 209 -1.26 -13.62 -0.94
C CYS A 209 -2.50 -13.32 -1.78
N VAL A 210 -2.38 -13.28 -3.11
CA VAL A 210 -3.52 -13.08 -4.02
C VAL A 210 -4.60 -14.13 -3.77
N HIS A 211 -4.22 -15.39 -3.61
CA HIS A 211 -5.15 -16.48 -3.32
C HIS A 211 -5.92 -16.24 -2.01
N LYS A 212 -5.22 -15.83 -0.95
CA LYS A 212 -5.84 -15.52 0.35
C LYS A 212 -6.72 -14.27 0.31
N LEU A 213 -6.35 -13.27 -0.49
CA LEU A 213 -7.09 -12.02 -0.60
C LEU A 213 -8.28 -12.12 -1.58
N LYS A 214 -8.37 -13.16 -2.43
CA LYS A 214 -9.47 -13.34 -3.39
C LYS A 214 -10.85 -13.36 -2.73
N SER A 215 -10.95 -13.79 -1.47
CA SER A 215 -12.19 -13.79 -0.71
C SER A 215 -12.59 -12.41 -0.16
N ILE A 216 -11.75 -11.40 -0.34
CA ILE A 216 -11.94 -10.04 0.18
C ILE A 216 -12.43 -9.15 -0.96
N ASN A 217 -13.49 -8.38 -0.72
CA ASN A 217 -14.04 -7.48 -1.73
C ASN A 217 -13.05 -6.34 -2.06
N ASP A 218 -12.66 -6.22 -3.32
CA ASP A 218 -11.52 -5.41 -3.76
C ASP A 218 -11.89 -3.99 -4.22
N ASN A 219 -12.71 -3.27 -3.44
CA ASN A 219 -13.10 -1.90 -3.83
C ASN A 219 -11.89 -0.95 -3.88
N LEU A 220 -10.85 -1.22 -3.09
CA LEU A 220 -9.58 -0.47 -3.13
C LEU A 220 -8.65 -0.90 -4.27
N LYS A 221 -9.03 -1.87 -5.12
CA LYS A 221 -8.24 -2.40 -6.25
C LYS A 221 -6.85 -2.93 -5.86
N ILE A 222 -6.69 -3.43 -4.64
CA ILE A 222 -5.46 -4.07 -4.14
C ILE A 222 -5.26 -5.44 -4.78
N ASN A 223 -6.29 -6.28 -4.87
CA ASN A 223 -6.18 -7.58 -5.54
C ASN A 223 -5.89 -7.40 -7.02
N ALA A 224 -6.58 -6.46 -7.68
CA ALA A 224 -6.30 -6.08 -9.05
C ALA A 224 -4.84 -5.63 -9.22
N GLU A 225 -4.32 -4.75 -8.35
CA GLU A 225 -2.91 -4.34 -8.35
C GLU A 225 -1.97 -5.55 -8.25
N LEU A 226 -2.15 -6.42 -7.26
CA LEU A 226 -1.26 -7.56 -7.01
C LEU A 226 -1.31 -8.59 -8.15
N ILE A 227 -2.50 -8.87 -8.71
CA ILE A 227 -2.68 -9.76 -9.86
C ILE A 227 -1.98 -9.18 -11.09
N THR A 228 -2.21 -7.90 -11.38
CA THR A 228 -1.58 -7.23 -12.53
C THR A 228 -0.06 -7.25 -12.39
N ILE A 229 0.49 -6.94 -11.21
CA ILE A 229 1.93 -7.00 -10.96
C ILE A 229 2.47 -8.42 -11.13
N GLY A 230 1.80 -9.44 -10.58
CA GLY A 230 2.21 -10.84 -10.71
C GLY A 230 2.23 -11.32 -12.16
N ILE A 231 1.22 -10.96 -12.95
CA ILE A 231 1.16 -11.27 -14.39
C ILE A 231 2.28 -10.54 -15.15
N LEU A 232 2.47 -9.24 -14.88
CA LEU A 232 3.50 -8.44 -15.54
C LEU A 232 4.90 -8.98 -15.27
N TRP A 233 5.18 -9.43 -14.05
CA TRP A 233 6.46 -10.04 -13.72
C TRP A 233 6.68 -11.32 -14.53
N ILE A 234 5.69 -12.19 -14.66
CA ILE A 234 5.83 -13.40 -15.48
C ILE A 234 6.07 -13.02 -16.96
N ILE A 235 5.27 -12.11 -17.51
CA ILE A 235 5.31 -11.76 -18.94
C ILE A 235 6.58 -11.01 -19.32
N LEU A 236 7.07 -10.08 -18.49
CA LEU A 236 8.18 -9.18 -18.84
C LEU A 236 9.52 -9.63 -18.25
N PHE A 237 9.53 -10.33 -17.12
CA PHE A 237 10.76 -10.78 -16.48
C PHE A 237 11.36 -12.02 -17.17
N LEU A 238 10.52 -12.90 -17.73
CA LEU A 238 11.00 -14.05 -18.51
C LEU A 238 11.75 -13.62 -19.79
N PRO A 239 11.22 -12.71 -20.64
CA PRO A 239 11.98 -12.14 -21.75
C PRO A 239 13.22 -11.37 -21.30
N PHE A 240 13.16 -10.63 -20.19
CA PHE A 240 14.33 -9.93 -19.62
C PHE A 240 15.48 -10.90 -19.34
N ILE A 241 15.21 -12.00 -18.63
CA ILE A 241 16.21 -13.04 -18.33
C ILE A 241 16.65 -13.75 -19.61
N GLY A 242 15.70 -14.21 -20.43
CA GLY A 242 16.00 -14.99 -21.63
C GLY A 242 16.87 -14.22 -22.61
N THR A 243 16.52 -12.97 -22.91
CA THR A 243 17.30 -12.13 -23.83
C THR A 243 18.65 -11.73 -23.24
N GLY A 244 18.73 -11.47 -21.94
CA GLY A 244 20.00 -11.22 -21.25
C GLY A 244 20.94 -12.42 -21.33
N TRP A 245 20.42 -13.62 -21.05
CA TRP A 245 21.18 -14.86 -21.10
C TRP A 245 21.67 -15.21 -22.52
N LEU A 246 20.80 -15.06 -23.52
CA LEU A 246 21.16 -15.29 -24.92
C LEU A 246 22.17 -14.27 -25.44
N SER A 247 22.07 -13.01 -24.99
CA SER A 247 23.04 -11.97 -25.31
C SER A 247 24.42 -12.24 -24.69
N LEU A 248 24.48 -12.71 -23.43
CA LEU A 248 25.74 -13.13 -22.79
C LEU A 248 26.46 -14.23 -23.58
N LYS A 249 25.72 -15.13 -24.22
CA LYS A 249 26.28 -16.20 -25.07
C LYS A 249 26.58 -15.76 -26.50
N GLY A 250 26.32 -14.50 -26.85
CA GLY A 250 26.53 -13.97 -28.20
C GLY A 250 25.50 -14.46 -29.24
N TYR A 251 24.41 -15.10 -28.82
CA TYR A 251 23.39 -15.61 -29.76
C TYR A 251 22.49 -14.51 -30.31
N ILE A 252 22.31 -13.42 -29.57
CA ILE A 252 21.49 -12.27 -29.99
C ILE A 252 22.41 -11.03 -30.09
N PRO A 253 22.44 -10.34 -31.24
CA PRO A 253 23.28 -9.15 -31.42
C PRO A 253 22.77 -7.90 -30.69
N TRP A 254 21.56 -7.96 -30.13
CA TRP A 254 20.88 -6.85 -29.45
C TRP A 254 21.01 -6.96 -27.92
N ASP A 255 22.14 -6.51 -27.39
CA ASP A 255 22.43 -6.49 -25.95
C ASP A 255 21.51 -5.55 -25.14
N ARG A 256 20.91 -4.55 -25.79
CA ARG A 256 19.95 -3.60 -25.18
C ARG A 256 18.55 -4.17 -24.94
N LEU A 257 18.21 -5.32 -25.52
CA LEU A 257 16.83 -5.82 -25.47
C LEU A 257 16.40 -6.18 -24.04
N SER A 258 17.31 -6.80 -23.27
CA SER A 258 17.09 -7.13 -21.86
C SER A 258 16.76 -5.88 -21.02
N PRO A 259 17.62 -4.83 -20.94
CA PRO A 259 17.29 -3.65 -20.15
C PRO A 259 16.02 -2.93 -20.63
N ILE A 260 15.68 -2.96 -21.94
CA ILE A 260 14.42 -2.40 -22.46
C ILE A 260 13.20 -3.09 -21.84
N PHE A 261 13.15 -4.43 -21.81
CA PHE A 261 12.05 -5.16 -21.18
C PHE A 261 11.90 -4.80 -19.70
N CYS A 262 13.02 -4.63 -19.00
CA CYS A 262 12.98 -4.26 -17.59
C CYS A 262 12.55 -2.81 -17.36
N VAL A 263 12.91 -1.87 -18.25
CA VAL A 263 12.38 -0.48 -18.21
C VAL A 263 10.86 -0.50 -18.39
N VAL A 264 10.34 -1.21 -19.40
CA VAL A 264 8.90 -1.34 -19.63
C VAL A 264 8.20 -1.93 -18.40
N LEU A 265 8.78 -2.98 -17.81
CA LEU A 265 8.27 -3.57 -16.58
C LEU A 265 8.20 -2.56 -15.43
N CYS A 266 9.26 -1.79 -15.20
CA CYS A 266 9.31 -0.80 -14.12
C CYS A 266 8.28 0.32 -14.34
N VAL A 267 8.09 0.78 -15.58
CA VAL A 267 7.10 1.79 -15.94
C VAL A 267 5.68 1.33 -15.62
N ILE A 268 5.30 0.15 -16.13
CA ILE A 268 3.94 -0.36 -15.92
C ILE A 268 3.73 -0.67 -14.42
N SER A 269 4.74 -1.25 -13.77
CA SER A 269 4.68 -1.54 -12.33
C SER A 269 4.52 -0.25 -11.51
N PHE A 270 5.20 0.84 -11.87
CA PHE A 270 5.04 2.14 -11.22
C PHE A 270 3.63 2.69 -11.42
N LEU A 271 3.11 2.67 -12.64
CA LEU A 271 1.76 3.15 -12.95
C LEU A 271 0.70 2.39 -12.15
N VAL A 272 0.83 1.07 -12.01
CA VAL A 272 -0.13 0.23 -11.31
C VAL A 272 -0.01 0.36 -9.79
N SER A 273 1.21 0.32 -9.24
CA SER A 273 1.40 0.24 -7.78
C SER A 273 1.57 1.57 -7.06
N PHE A 274 1.97 2.64 -7.77
CA PHE A 274 2.15 3.98 -7.22
C PHE A 274 1.23 4.99 -7.90
N GLY A 275 1.21 5.00 -9.24
CA GLY A 275 0.41 5.96 -10.02
C GLY A 275 -1.10 5.81 -9.80
N MET A 276 -1.65 4.60 -9.88
CA MET A 276 -3.08 4.35 -9.71
C MET A 276 -3.59 4.77 -8.32
N PRO A 277 -2.95 4.41 -7.19
CA PRO A 277 -3.36 4.91 -5.87
C PRO A 277 -3.34 6.44 -5.76
N VAL A 278 -2.33 7.10 -6.33
CA VAL A 278 -2.23 8.57 -6.35
C VAL A 278 -3.36 9.16 -7.19
N HIS A 279 -3.64 8.59 -8.35
CA HIS A 279 -4.73 9.04 -9.22
C HIS A 279 -6.10 8.87 -8.57
N MET A 280 -6.37 7.71 -7.94
CA MET A 280 -7.61 7.45 -7.21
C MET A 280 -7.78 8.38 -6.00
N ALA A 281 -6.68 8.80 -5.38
CA ALA A 281 -6.74 9.77 -4.28
C ALA A 281 -7.12 11.19 -4.74
N ILE A 282 -6.90 11.53 -6.02
CA ILE A 282 -7.19 12.85 -6.60
C ILE A 282 -8.56 12.87 -7.25
N VAL A 283 -8.86 11.86 -8.06
CA VAL A 283 -10.13 11.74 -8.77
C VAL A 283 -11.16 11.24 -7.76
N GLN A 284 -11.72 12.17 -6.99
CA GLN A 284 -12.89 11.90 -6.19
C GLN A 284 -14.06 11.62 -7.15
N PRO A 285 -14.70 10.45 -7.05
CA PRO A 285 -15.84 10.16 -7.88
C PRO A 285 -17.00 11.11 -7.53
N LYS A 286 -17.81 11.47 -8.54
CA LYS A 286 -18.97 12.37 -8.36
C LYS A 286 -19.95 11.77 -7.36
N ASP A 287 -20.54 12.60 -6.50
CA ASP A 287 -21.55 12.19 -5.52
C ASP A 287 -22.68 11.40 -6.19
N ILE A 288 -22.79 10.11 -5.85
CA ILE A 288 -23.95 9.30 -6.23
C ILE A 288 -25.12 9.75 -5.37
N LYS A 289 -26.17 10.29 -6.00
CA LYS A 289 -27.47 10.50 -5.37
C LYS A 289 -28.31 9.26 -5.61
N LEU A 290 -28.67 8.53 -4.55
CA LEU A 290 -29.51 7.33 -4.65
C LEU A 290 -31.01 7.66 -4.60
N GLY A 291 -31.36 8.93 -4.34
CA GLY A 291 -32.74 9.40 -4.27
C GLY A 291 -33.44 9.12 -2.93
N THR A 292 -32.71 8.59 -1.95
CA THR A 292 -33.23 8.25 -0.61
C THR A 292 -32.60 9.14 0.45
N LYS A 293 -33.41 9.90 1.21
CA LYS A 293 -32.92 10.76 2.31
C LYS A 293 -32.05 9.99 3.32
N ILE A 294 -32.39 8.73 3.61
CA ILE A 294 -31.67 7.86 4.56
C ILE A 294 -30.21 7.62 4.14
N LEU A 295 -29.95 7.41 2.84
CA LEU A 295 -28.61 7.10 2.33
C LEU A 295 -27.85 8.34 1.86
N ASP A 296 -28.45 9.54 1.93
CA ASP A 296 -27.84 10.76 1.41
C ASP A 296 -26.79 11.36 2.35
N SER A 297 -26.94 11.18 3.67
CA SER A 297 -25.99 11.65 4.69
C SER A 297 -25.48 10.52 5.58
N LEU A 298 -24.25 10.65 6.08
CA LEU A 298 -23.68 9.68 7.00
C LEU A 298 -24.45 9.66 8.33
N GLU A 299 -24.92 10.81 8.79
CA GLU A 299 -25.74 10.90 10.00
C GLU A 299 -27.05 10.12 9.87
N SER A 300 -27.70 10.18 8.71
CA SER A 300 -28.91 9.41 8.41
C SER A 300 -28.63 7.91 8.32
N ILE A 301 -27.52 7.51 7.70
CA ILE A 301 -27.09 6.10 7.65
C ILE A 301 -26.84 5.55 9.06
N LEU A 302 -26.19 6.34 9.93
CA LEU A 302 -25.92 5.96 11.31
C LEU A 302 -27.18 5.90 12.19
N ALA A 303 -28.23 6.61 11.82
CA ALA A 303 -29.50 6.63 12.56
C ALA A 303 -30.45 5.49 12.16
N ASP A 304 -30.30 4.96 10.94
CA ASP A 304 -31.08 3.82 10.46
C ASP A 304 -30.32 2.51 10.76
N GLU A 305 -31.01 1.57 11.43
CA GLU A 305 -30.41 0.30 11.88
C GLU A 305 -29.92 -0.53 10.68
N ARG A 306 -30.75 -0.63 9.64
CA ARG A 306 -30.43 -1.46 8.47
C ARG A 306 -29.32 -0.86 7.61
N ALA A 307 -29.34 0.46 7.41
CA ALA A 307 -28.29 1.17 6.70
C ALA A 307 -26.96 1.11 7.47
N SER A 308 -27.01 1.18 8.80
CA SER A 308 -25.85 0.99 9.68
C SER A 308 -25.24 -0.40 9.54
N GLU A 309 -26.03 -1.47 9.55
CA GLU A 309 -25.54 -2.84 9.32
C GLU A 309 -24.85 -2.98 7.96
N LEU A 310 -25.46 -2.43 6.90
CA LEU A 310 -24.87 -2.42 5.57
C LEU A 310 -23.56 -1.65 5.54
N LEU A 311 -23.49 -0.52 6.26
CA LEU A 311 -22.27 0.29 6.36
C LEU A 311 -21.18 -0.47 7.12
N ILE A 312 -21.48 -1.12 8.24
CA ILE A 312 -20.53 -1.96 8.99
C ILE A 312 -19.98 -3.05 8.07
N SER A 313 -20.85 -3.83 7.44
CA SER A 313 -20.43 -4.91 6.53
C SER A 313 -19.59 -4.39 5.36
N TYR A 314 -19.91 -3.21 4.84
CA TYR A 314 -19.09 -2.54 3.84
C TYR A 314 -17.70 -2.17 4.38
N LEU A 315 -17.64 -1.50 5.54
CA LEU A 315 -16.40 -1.02 6.15
C LEU A 315 -15.50 -2.15 6.64
N GLU A 316 -16.05 -3.27 7.10
CA GLU A 316 -15.29 -4.49 7.43
C GLU A 316 -14.57 -5.02 6.19
N ARG A 317 -15.27 -5.09 5.05
CA ARG A 317 -14.66 -5.47 3.77
C ARG A 317 -13.60 -4.48 3.31
N GLN A 318 -13.73 -3.20 3.68
CA GLN A 318 -12.73 -2.15 3.43
C GLN A 318 -11.65 -2.04 4.52
N CYS A 319 -11.70 -2.89 5.55
CA CYS A 319 -10.82 -2.85 6.72
C CYS A 319 -10.76 -1.45 7.39
N CYS A 320 -11.87 -0.71 7.44
CA CYS A 320 -11.97 0.62 8.06
C CYS A 320 -13.22 0.78 8.96
N VAL A 321 -13.70 -0.33 9.52
CA VAL A 321 -14.83 -0.36 10.47
C VAL A 321 -14.58 0.47 11.72
N ASP A 322 -13.31 0.69 12.10
CA ASP A 322 -12.91 1.54 13.22
C ASP A 322 -13.48 2.96 13.12
N ASN A 323 -13.62 3.51 11.90
CA ASN A 323 -14.22 4.83 11.70
C ASN A 323 -15.69 4.84 12.15
N TYR A 324 -16.45 3.80 11.84
CA TYR A 324 -17.84 3.68 12.25
C TYR A 324 -17.95 3.58 13.77
N TYR A 325 -17.18 2.66 14.38
CA TYR A 325 -17.24 2.47 15.82
C TYR A 325 -16.81 3.74 16.57
N PHE A 326 -15.79 4.45 16.10
CA PHE A 326 -15.42 5.73 16.67
C PHE A 326 -16.57 6.75 16.60
N LEU A 327 -17.20 6.93 15.44
CA LEU A 327 -18.31 7.88 15.28
C LEU A 327 -19.50 7.51 16.18
N LYS A 328 -19.87 6.22 16.25
CA LYS A 328 -20.94 5.72 17.13
C LYS A 328 -20.62 6.01 18.60
N ARG A 329 -19.42 5.65 19.05
CA ARG A 329 -18.95 5.82 20.44
C ARG A 329 -18.88 7.28 20.87
N VAL A 330 -18.50 8.18 19.96
CA VAL A 330 -18.48 9.62 20.23
C VAL A 330 -19.89 10.20 20.37
N LYS A 331 -20.86 9.75 19.56
CA LYS A 331 -22.26 10.16 19.74
C LYS A 331 -22.83 9.68 21.06
N GLU A 332 -22.55 8.43 21.44
CA GLU A 332 -22.93 7.90 22.76
C GLU A 332 -22.28 8.70 23.89
N TYR A 333 -20.99 9.03 23.75
CA TYR A 333 -20.25 9.86 24.70
C TYR A 333 -20.86 11.26 24.88
N GLN A 334 -21.32 11.89 23.80
CA GLN A 334 -21.95 13.22 23.84
C GLN A 334 -23.27 13.24 24.62
N GLN A 335 -23.92 12.09 24.82
CA GLN A 335 -25.19 11.97 25.53
C GLN A 335 -25.01 11.74 27.05
N ILE A 336 -23.80 11.46 27.51
CA ILE A 336 -23.53 11.19 28.93
C ILE A 336 -23.60 12.50 29.73
N THR A 337 -24.42 12.52 30.77
CA THR A 337 -24.57 13.66 31.69
C THR A 337 -23.79 13.48 33.00
N ASN A 338 -23.53 12.24 33.41
CA ASN A 338 -22.78 11.93 34.62
C ASN A 338 -21.27 12.17 34.41
N PRO A 339 -20.60 13.02 35.22
CA PRO A 339 -19.17 13.32 35.06
C PRO A 339 -18.21 12.13 35.20
N ASP A 340 -18.51 11.19 36.10
CA ASP A 340 -17.64 10.03 36.35
C ASP A 340 -17.74 9.03 35.19
N GLU A 341 -18.95 8.78 34.71
CA GLU A 341 -19.20 7.96 33.52
C GLU A 341 -18.60 8.60 32.26
N LEU A 342 -18.70 9.93 32.13
CA LEU A 342 -18.11 10.69 31.04
C LEU A 342 -16.58 10.50 31.03
N ASN A 343 -15.94 10.61 32.20
CA ASN A 343 -14.51 10.40 32.32
C ASN A 343 -14.09 8.96 32.00
N GLU A 344 -14.85 7.96 32.47
CA GLU A 344 -14.59 6.56 32.13
C GLU A 344 -14.70 6.31 30.62
N ARG A 345 -15.74 6.87 29.99
CA ARG A 345 -15.96 6.73 28.55
C ARG A 345 -14.91 7.46 27.72
N TYR A 346 -14.47 8.65 28.17
CA TYR A 346 -13.37 9.39 27.59
C TYR A 346 -12.09 8.53 27.54
N GLU A 347 -11.72 7.92 28.67
CA GLU A 347 -10.55 7.06 28.78
C GLU A 347 -10.62 5.84 27.87
N LYS A 348 -11.81 5.22 27.75
CA LYS A 348 -12.06 4.11 26.81
C LYS A 348 -11.83 4.56 25.36
N ILE A 349 -12.42 5.67 24.93
CA ILE A 349 -12.25 6.19 23.56
C ILE A 349 -10.80 6.56 23.27
N ILE A 350 -10.10 7.21 24.22
CA ILE A 350 -8.67 7.53 24.05
C ILE A 350 -7.86 6.26 23.86
N LYS A 351 -8.07 5.26 24.73
CA LYS A 351 -7.34 4.00 24.69
C LYS A 351 -7.59 3.23 23.40
N GLU A 352 -8.83 3.22 22.93
CA GLU A 352 -9.28 2.41 21.80
C GLU A 352 -9.04 3.07 20.44
N PHE A 353 -9.22 4.39 20.30
CA PHE A 353 -9.18 5.03 18.97
C PHE A 353 -8.08 6.07 18.81
N ILE A 354 -7.64 6.73 19.88
CA ILE A 354 -6.73 7.89 19.80
C ILE A 354 -5.28 7.51 20.10
N ASN A 355 -5.05 6.59 21.04
CA ASN A 355 -3.70 6.17 21.39
C ASN A 355 -3.00 5.57 20.18
N SER A 356 -1.78 6.06 19.90
CA SER A 356 -0.96 5.58 18.77
C SER A 356 -0.59 4.09 18.86
N ASP A 357 -0.87 3.47 20.00
CA ASP A 357 -0.64 2.07 20.29
C ASP A 357 -1.88 1.20 20.05
N SER A 358 -3.03 1.81 19.78
CA SER A 358 -4.26 1.07 19.53
C SER A 358 -4.28 0.37 18.17
N VAL A 359 -4.91 -0.81 18.14
CA VAL A 359 -5.22 -1.53 16.90
C VAL A 359 -6.27 -0.78 16.08
N SER A 360 -7.24 -0.12 16.73
CA SER A 360 -8.34 0.64 16.10
C SER A 360 -8.00 2.12 15.91
N HIS A 361 -6.71 2.47 15.87
CA HIS A 361 -6.29 3.86 15.81
C HIS A 361 -6.85 4.57 14.56
N ILE A 362 -7.66 5.61 14.80
CA ILE A 362 -8.29 6.37 13.72
C ILE A 362 -7.30 7.33 13.06
N ASN A 363 -7.53 7.63 11.78
CA ASN A 363 -6.62 8.48 11.00
C ASN A 363 -6.96 9.97 11.15
N ILE A 364 -6.60 10.56 12.30
CA ILE A 364 -6.66 12.01 12.56
C ILE A 364 -5.27 12.64 12.54
N SER A 365 -5.20 13.97 12.54
CA SER A 365 -3.91 14.66 12.56
C SER A 365 -3.09 14.42 13.85
N ASP A 366 -1.76 14.38 13.72
CA ASP A 366 -0.83 14.29 14.87
C ASP A 366 -1.04 15.43 15.88
N GLN A 367 -1.44 16.61 15.40
CA GLN A 367 -1.73 17.77 16.26
C GLN A 367 -2.97 17.51 17.13
N MET A 368 -4.06 17.00 16.56
CA MET A 368 -5.27 16.64 17.31
C MET A 368 -5.00 15.52 18.31
N THR A 369 -4.23 14.50 17.91
CA THR A 369 -3.83 13.40 18.78
C THR A 369 -3.03 13.92 19.98
N LYS A 370 -2.00 14.76 19.73
CA LYS A 370 -1.18 15.36 20.80
C LYS A 370 -2.01 16.26 21.72
N LYS A 371 -2.96 17.01 21.19
CA LYS A 371 -3.86 17.86 21.97
C LYS A 371 -4.67 17.04 22.97
N LEU A 372 -5.37 16.00 22.50
CA LEU A 372 -6.16 15.11 23.36
C LEU A 372 -5.31 14.40 24.42
N LEU A 373 -4.14 13.89 24.03
CA LEU A 373 -3.24 13.20 24.96
C LEU A 373 -2.64 14.16 26.00
N LYS A 374 -2.42 15.42 25.63
CA LYS A 374 -1.96 16.46 26.55
C LYS A 374 -3.07 16.87 27.52
N GLU A 375 -4.28 17.09 27.05
CA GLU A 375 -5.44 17.39 27.91
C GLU A 375 -5.64 16.28 28.95
N ARG A 376 -5.51 15.02 28.53
CA ARG A 376 -5.50 13.85 29.43
C ARG A 376 -4.36 13.88 30.44
N SER A 377 -3.12 14.15 30.02
CA SER A 377 -1.96 14.18 30.93
C SER A 377 -2.01 15.31 31.93
N ASP A 378 -2.57 16.45 31.51
CA ASP A 378 -2.69 17.66 32.32
C ASP A 378 -3.88 17.57 33.31
N GLY A 379 -4.63 16.45 33.28
CA GLY A 379 -5.79 16.24 34.16
C GLY A 379 -6.97 17.15 33.83
N VAL A 380 -7.05 17.64 32.58
CA VAL A 380 -8.17 18.47 32.13
C VAL A 380 -9.43 17.62 32.17
N LYS A 381 -10.45 18.08 32.90
CA LYS A 381 -11.74 17.37 32.99
C LYS A 381 -12.36 17.25 31.59
N PRO A 382 -12.67 16.04 31.12
CA PRO A 382 -13.29 15.86 29.82
C PRO A 382 -14.69 16.47 29.79
N SER A 383 -15.10 16.95 28.61
CA SER A 383 -16.43 17.51 28.35
C SER A 383 -17.11 16.70 27.26
N SER A 384 -18.44 16.79 27.13
CA SER A 384 -19.18 16.16 26.02
C SER A 384 -18.66 16.57 24.63
N HIS A 385 -17.91 17.67 24.54
CA HIS A 385 -17.34 18.20 23.29
C HIS A 385 -15.87 17.84 23.05
N SER A 386 -15.22 17.07 23.94
CA SER A 386 -13.79 16.75 23.83
C SER A 386 -13.39 16.10 22.49
N PHE A 387 -14.31 15.38 21.84
CA PHE A 387 -14.04 14.69 20.57
C PHE A 387 -14.67 15.35 19.34
N ASN A 388 -15.24 16.56 19.43
CA ASN A 388 -15.93 17.20 18.30
C ASN A 388 -15.03 17.37 17.07
N GLU A 389 -13.80 17.84 17.27
CA GLU A 389 -12.84 18.08 16.19
C GLU A 389 -12.41 16.76 15.50
N PRO A 390 -11.95 15.72 16.24
CA PRO A 390 -11.74 14.37 15.68
C PRO A 390 -12.98 13.78 14.99
N TYR A 391 -14.16 13.95 15.58
CA TYR A 391 -15.42 13.47 15.01
C TYR A 391 -15.67 14.11 13.65
N GLN A 392 -15.53 15.43 13.53
CA GLN A 392 -15.70 16.13 12.26
C GLN A 392 -14.67 15.70 11.21
N GLU A 393 -13.40 15.49 11.58
CA GLU A 393 -12.37 14.99 10.65
C GLU A 393 -12.73 13.57 10.15
N ILE A 394 -13.08 12.64 11.04
CA ILE A 394 -13.46 11.28 10.65
C ILE A 394 -14.77 11.23 9.89
N ASN A 395 -15.78 12.03 10.27
CA ASN A 395 -17.04 12.13 9.56
C ASN A 395 -16.80 12.60 8.12
N LYS A 396 -15.98 13.64 7.94
CA LYS A 396 -15.58 14.15 6.62
C LYS A 396 -14.82 13.09 5.82
N VAL A 397 -13.82 12.43 6.42
CA VAL A 397 -13.03 11.38 5.75
C VAL A 397 -13.91 10.21 5.33
N THR A 398 -14.85 9.80 6.18
CA THR A 398 -15.79 8.71 5.92
C THR A 398 -16.76 9.10 4.81
N ALA A 399 -17.37 10.28 4.90
CA ALA A 399 -18.24 10.79 3.85
C ALA A 399 -17.52 10.90 2.48
N GLN A 400 -16.32 11.49 2.45
CA GLN A 400 -15.61 11.72 1.19
C GLN A 400 -15.04 10.45 0.56
N ASN A 401 -14.47 9.54 1.36
CA ASN A 401 -13.76 8.38 0.81
C ASN A 401 -14.62 7.12 0.73
N ILE A 402 -15.68 7.03 1.52
CA ILE A 402 -16.45 5.79 1.70
C ILE A 402 -17.85 5.94 1.09
N ALA A 403 -18.48 7.11 1.18
CA ALA A 403 -19.88 7.25 0.73
C ALA A 403 -20.07 6.84 -0.73
N PHE A 404 -19.15 7.19 -1.64
CA PHE A 404 -19.26 6.76 -3.03
C PHE A 404 -19.25 5.23 -3.16
N GLY A 405 -18.20 4.58 -2.65
CA GLY A 405 -18.06 3.12 -2.78
C GLY A 405 -19.14 2.36 -2.02
N PHE A 406 -19.62 2.91 -0.91
CA PHE A 406 -20.75 2.37 -0.15
C PHE A 406 -22.06 2.47 -0.95
N LYS A 407 -22.36 3.63 -1.54
CA LYS A 407 -23.56 3.84 -2.37
C LYS A 407 -23.53 3.01 -3.66
N ASP A 408 -22.35 2.68 -4.16
CA ASP A 408 -22.17 1.81 -5.31
C ASP A 408 -22.37 0.32 -5.00
N ASP A 409 -22.32 -0.06 -3.71
CA ASP A 409 -22.41 -1.45 -3.29
C ASP A 409 -23.73 -2.10 -3.71
N PRO A 410 -23.72 -3.32 -4.28
CA PRO A 410 -24.93 -4.00 -4.74
C PRO A 410 -26.00 -4.17 -3.65
N ALA A 411 -25.59 -4.41 -2.40
CA ALA A 411 -26.52 -4.58 -1.28
C ALA A 411 -27.19 -3.25 -0.93
N VAL A 412 -26.42 -2.15 -0.95
CA VAL A 412 -26.93 -0.80 -0.69
C VAL A 412 -27.87 -0.35 -1.81
N ARG A 413 -27.51 -0.59 -3.08
CA ARG A 413 -28.41 -0.32 -4.22
C ARG A 413 -29.71 -1.11 -4.15
N LYS A 414 -29.65 -2.36 -3.69
CA LYS A 414 -30.86 -3.18 -3.46
C LYS A 414 -31.73 -2.56 -2.37
N TYR A 415 -31.14 -2.16 -1.25
CA TYR A 415 -31.85 -1.52 -0.15
C TYR A 415 -32.44 -0.16 -0.55
N ALA A 416 -31.70 0.67 -1.29
CA ALA A 416 -32.20 1.94 -1.82
C ALA A 416 -33.45 1.76 -2.70
N ARG A 417 -33.49 0.70 -3.53
CA ARG A 417 -34.68 0.37 -4.33
C ARG A 417 -35.88 -0.01 -3.46
N GLN A 418 -35.65 -0.72 -2.35
CA GLN A 418 -36.71 -1.08 -1.41
C GLN A 418 -37.29 0.17 -0.72
N LEU A 419 -36.43 1.08 -0.26
CA LEU A 419 -36.85 2.36 0.31
C LEU A 419 -37.66 3.20 -0.69
N ASN A 420 -37.19 3.31 -1.93
CA ASN A 420 -37.91 4.06 -2.97
C ASN A 420 -39.25 3.41 -3.35
N ALA A 421 -39.36 2.09 -3.30
CA ALA A 421 -40.63 1.40 -3.51
C ALA A 421 -41.61 1.69 -2.37
N GLN A 422 -41.15 1.65 -1.12
CA GLN A 422 -41.95 1.97 0.05
C GLN A 422 -42.45 3.42 0.06
N SER A 423 -41.62 4.39 -0.31
CA SER A 423 -42.05 5.80 -0.36
C SER A 423 -43.13 6.04 -1.41
N LEU A 424 -43.09 5.31 -2.54
CA LEU A 424 -44.14 5.37 -3.56
C LEU A 424 -45.46 4.76 -3.06
N GLU A 425 -45.41 3.76 -2.18
CA GLU A 425 -46.60 3.16 -1.56
C GLU A 425 -47.19 4.04 -0.45
N THR A 426 -46.36 4.77 0.31
CA THR A 426 -46.82 5.66 1.40
C THR A 426 -47.24 7.05 0.92
N GLY A 427 -46.86 7.47 -0.30
CA GLY A 427 -47.24 8.74 -0.89
C GLY A 427 -46.46 9.95 -0.37
N ASP A 428 -45.26 9.72 0.19
CA ASP A 428 -44.36 10.73 0.75
C ASP A 428 -43.37 11.34 -0.26
#